data_AF-A0A9E2XY72-F1
#
_entry.id   AF-A0A9E2XY72-F1
#
_cell.length_a   1.000
_cell.length_b   1.000
_cell.length_c   1.000
_cell.angle_alpha   90.00
_cell.angle_beta   90.00
_cell.angle_gamma   90.00
#
_symmetry.space_group_name_H-M   'P 1'
#
loop_
_entity.id
_entity.type
_entity.pdbx_description
1 polymer ?
#
loop_
_entity_poly.entity_id
_entity_poly.type
_entity_poly.pdbx_seq_one_letter_code
_entity_poly.pdbx_strand_id
1 'polypeptide(L)'
;ARGFPANFNVAAALALAGIGPDRTMVEIWADPTVTRNIHRIEVEATAARLSMQIENVPSDDNPRTGRLTALSVIAALKKLVSPLAIGT
;
A
#
# COMPACT_ATOMS: atom_id res chain seq x y z
N ALA A 1 -0.04 16.61 3.13
CA ALA A 1 -1.29 15.83 3.33
C ALA A 1 -2.26 16.55 4.29
N ARG A 2 -2.85 17.71 3.92
CA ARG A 2 -3.84 18.41 4.77
C ARG A 2 -5.29 17.97 4.55
N GLY A 3 -5.62 17.41 3.38
CA GLY A 3 -7.00 17.04 3.01
C GLY A 3 -7.43 15.60 3.34
N PHE A 4 -6.48 14.66 3.45
CA PHE A 4 -6.77 13.22 3.61
C PHE A 4 -5.80 12.57 4.60
N PRO A 5 -5.96 12.83 5.91
CA PRO A 5 -5.05 12.29 6.93
C PRO A 5 -5.20 10.78 7.14
N ALA A 6 -6.38 10.21 6.87
CA ALA A 6 -6.62 8.78 6.90
C ALA A 6 -6.22 8.14 5.54
N ASN A 7 -5.60 6.96 5.59
CA ASN A 7 -5.23 6.13 4.42
C ASN A 7 -4.08 6.61 3.52
N PHE A 8 -3.30 7.62 3.94
CA PHE A 8 -2.13 8.10 3.18
C PHE A 8 -0.84 7.27 3.43
N ASN A 9 -0.88 6.30 4.35
CA ASN A 9 0.30 5.55 4.80
C ASN A 9 0.99 4.79 3.65
N VAL A 10 0.23 4.26 2.68
CA VAL A 10 0.80 3.55 1.52
C VAL A 10 1.64 4.49 0.66
N ALA A 11 1.13 5.69 0.36
CA ALA A 11 1.85 6.69 -0.41
C ALA A 11 3.12 7.16 0.31
N ALA A 12 3.04 7.41 1.62
CA ALA A 12 4.20 7.77 2.42
C ALA A 12 5.25 6.64 2.45
N ALA A 13 4.84 5.39 2.61
CA ALA A 13 5.74 4.23 2.59
C ALA A 13 6.42 4.05 1.23
N LEU A 14 5.68 4.20 0.11
CA LEU A 14 6.24 4.15 -1.24
C LEU A 14 7.24 5.28 -1.49
N ALA A 15 6.91 6.51 -1.07
CA ALA A 15 7.82 7.64 -1.17
C ALA A 15 9.12 7.41 -0.39
N LEU A 16 9.02 6.86 0.83
CA LEU A 16 10.17 6.54 1.68
C LEU A 16 11.03 5.41 1.10
N ALA A 17 10.40 4.36 0.56
CA ALA A 17 11.10 3.21 0.01
C ALA A 17 11.61 3.44 -1.43
N GLY A 18 11.06 4.44 -2.14
CA GLY A 18 11.26 4.66 -3.56
C GLY A 18 11.98 5.97 -3.89
N ILE A 19 11.40 6.75 -4.81
CA ILE A 19 12.02 7.92 -5.44
C ILE A 19 11.87 9.23 -4.64
N GLY A 20 11.48 9.13 -3.37
CA GLY A 20 11.21 10.27 -2.50
C GLY A 20 9.80 10.86 -2.67
N PRO A 21 9.36 11.68 -1.69
CA PRO A 21 8.01 12.23 -1.68
C PRO A 21 7.76 13.26 -2.78
N ASP A 22 8.77 14.04 -3.18
CA ASP A 22 8.62 15.09 -4.19
C ASP A 22 8.34 14.53 -5.59
N ARG A 23 8.78 13.29 -5.84
CA ARG A 23 8.62 12.61 -7.13
C ARG A 23 7.53 11.53 -7.11
N THR A 24 6.94 11.26 -5.96
CA THR A 24 5.85 10.29 -5.82
C THR A 24 4.53 11.02 -6.02
N MET A 25 3.88 10.80 -7.15
CA MET A 25 2.56 11.35 -7.43
C MET A 25 1.47 10.49 -6.77
N VAL A 26 0.48 11.15 -6.18
CA VAL A 26 -0.65 10.48 -5.51
C VAL A 26 -1.94 11.07 -6.02
N GLU A 27 -2.84 10.21 -6.46
CA GLU A 27 -4.19 10.58 -6.86
C GLU A 27 -5.19 9.90 -5.93
N ILE A 28 -6.26 10.60 -5.58
CA ILE A 28 -7.35 10.08 -4.76
C ILE A 28 -8.64 10.30 -5.54
N TRP A 29 -9.33 9.20 -5.82
CA TRP A 29 -10.56 9.17 -6.60
C TRP A 29 -11.70 8.70 -5.71
N ALA A 30 -12.85 9.37 -5.80
CA ALA A 30 -14.09 8.93 -5.19
C ALA A 30 -15.03 8.44 -6.30
N ASP A 31 -15.31 7.15 -6.32
CA ASP A 31 -16.15 6.51 -7.33
C ASP A 31 -17.32 5.78 -6.64
N PRO A 32 -18.58 6.17 -6.94
CA PRO A 32 -19.75 5.56 -6.30
C PRO A 32 -20.02 4.11 -6.76
N THR A 33 -19.38 3.65 -7.83
CA THR A 33 -19.53 2.28 -8.35
C THR A 33 -18.59 1.28 -7.67
N VAL A 34 -17.57 1.79 -6.97
CA VAL A 34 -16.55 0.98 -6.33
C VAL A 34 -16.99 0.58 -4.91
N THR A 35 -16.95 -0.72 -4.62
CA THR A 35 -17.41 -1.29 -3.34
C THR A 35 -16.28 -1.58 -2.36
N ARG A 36 -15.02 -1.41 -2.78
CA ARG A 36 -13.81 -1.72 -2.00
C ARG A 36 -12.75 -0.66 -2.16
N ASN A 37 -11.86 -0.51 -1.17
CA ASN A 37 -10.72 0.40 -1.32
C ASN A 37 -9.69 -0.23 -2.28
N ILE A 38 -9.41 0.49 -3.37
CA ILE A 38 -8.48 0.08 -4.43
C ILE A 38 -7.22 0.94 -4.34
N HIS A 39 -6.08 0.29 -4.19
CA HIS A 39 -4.78 0.91 -4.37
C HIS A 39 -4.19 0.47 -5.70
N ARG A 40 -3.97 1.41 -6.61
CA ARG A 40 -3.23 1.19 -7.85
C ARG A 40 -1.87 1.86 -7.75
N ILE A 41 -0.82 1.11 -8.03
CA ILE A 41 0.57 1.57 -8.03
C ILE A 41 1.13 1.34 -9.42
N GLU A 42 1.60 2.41 -10.03
CA GLU A 42 2.34 2.36 -11.29
C GLU A 42 3.76 2.86 -11.05
N VAL A 43 4.73 2.09 -11.54
CA VAL A 43 6.15 2.42 -11.48
C VAL A 43 6.69 2.39 -12.90
N GLU A 44 7.37 3.47 -13.27
CA GLU A 44 8.07 3.59 -14.53
C GLU A 44 9.55 3.82 -14.25
N ALA A 45 10.39 2.94 -14.81
CA ALA A 45 11.83 2.99 -14.70
C ALA A 45 12.45 2.63 -16.05
N THR A 46 13.69 3.05 -16.30
CA THR A 46 14.41 2.74 -17.55
C THR A 46 14.49 1.24 -17.84
N ALA A 47 14.52 0.41 -16.77
CA ALA A 47 14.62 -1.03 -16.89
C ALA A 47 13.27 -1.76 -16.96
N ALA A 48 12.18 -1.16 -16.47
CA ALA A 48 10.89 -1.83 -16.36
C ALA A 48 9.73 -0.85 -16.13
N ARG A 49 8.53 -1.26 -16.57
CA ARG A 49 7.26 -0.71 -16.12
C ARG A 49 6.51 -1.76 -15.31
N LEU A 50 6.05 -1.38 -14.11
CA LEU A 50 5.34 -2.25 -13.20
C LEU A 50 3.97 -1.64 -12.88
N SER A 51 2.95 -2.48 -12.85
CA SER A 51 1.62 -2.10 -12.39
C SER A 51 1.12 -3.12 -11.37
N MET A 52 0.63 -2.65 -10.25
CA MET A 52 0.00 -3.48 -9.22
C MET A 52 -1.31 -2.85 -8.77
N GLN A 53 -2.34 -3.68 -8.59
CA GLN A 53 -3.62 -3.31 -8.03
C GLN A 53 -3.90 -4.18 -6.81
N ILE A 54 -4.26 -3.55 -5.69
CA ILE A 54 -4.71 -4.22 -4.47
C ILE A 54 -6.11 -3.75 -4.14
N GLU A 55 -7.01 -4.70 -3.96
CA GLU A 55 -8.36 -4.47 -3.47
C GLU A 55 -8.47 -5.03 -2.06
N ASN A 56 -8.43 -4.15 -1.05
CA ASN A 56 -8.42 -4.58 0.33
C ASN A 56 -9.78 -5.13 0.73
N VAL A 57 -9.78 -6.33 1.31
CA VAL A 57 -10.93 -6.88 2.02
C VAL A 57 -11.00 -6.20 3.40
N PRO A 58 -12.12 -5.53 3.73
CA PRO A 58 -12.30 -4.93 5.06
C PRO A 58 -12.17 -5.96 6.17
N SER A 59 -11.72 -5.52 7.34
CA SER A 59 -11.75 -6.36 8.54
C SER A 59 -13.17 -6.40 9.11
N ASP A 60 -13.57 -7.53 9.70
CA ASP A 60 -14.92 -7.68 10.28
C ASP A 60 -15.13 -6.71 11.45
N ASP A 61 -14.08 -6.47 12.25
CA ASP A 61 -14.13 -5.61 13.44
C ASP A 61 -13.96 -4.10 13.15
N ASN A 62 -13.33 -3.75 12.02
CA ASN A 62 -13.14 -2.36 11.61
C ASN A 62 -13.10 -2.24 10.08
N PRO A 63 -14.21 -1.85 9.45
CA PRO A 63 -14.30 -1.73 8.00
C PRO A 63 -13.36 -0.68 7.38
N ARG A 64 -12.85 0.26 8.20
CA ARG A 64 -11.91 1.31 7.74
C ARG A 64 -10.48 0.79 7.57
N THR A 65 -10.16 -0.40 8.09
CA THR A 65 -8.82 -0.98 8.02
C THR A 65 -8.85 -2.32 7.30
N GLY A 66 -7.99 -2.48 6.29
CA GLY A 66 -7.85 -3.74 5.57
C GLY A 66 -7.15 -4.80 6.42
N ARG A 67 -7.57 -6.07 6.30
CA ARG A 67 -6.94 -7.20 7.01
C ARG A 67 -5.44 -7.34 6.70
N LEU A 68 -5.02 -6.88 5.53
CA LEU A 68 -3.67 -7.02 5.01
C LEU A 68 -2.61 -6.35 5.91
N THR A 69 -2.94 -5.24 6.57
CA THR A 69 -1.96 -4.52 7.43
C THR A 69 -1.54 -5.34 8.65
N ALA A 70 -2.48 -6.02 9.31
CA ALA A 70 -2.13 -6.90 10.44
C ALA A 70 -1.28 -8.09 9.96
N LEU A 71 -1.67 -8.69 8.82
CA LEU A 71 -0.92 -9.78 8.22
C LEU A 71 0.50 -9.38 7.80
N SER A 72 0.69 -8.16 7.27
CA SER A 72 2.02 -7.67 6.89
C SER A 72 2.94 -7.48 8.11
N VAL A 73 2.40 -7.02 9.24
CA VAL A 73 3.16 -6.91 10.50
C VAL A 73 3.57 -8.30 10.99
N ILE A 74 2.65 -9.26 11.00
CA ILE A 74 2.97 -10.65 11.38
C ILE A 74 4.05 -11.24 10.46
N ALA A 75 3.95 -11.02 9.15
CA ALA A 75 4.94 -11.47 8.19
C ALA A 75 6.32 -10.83 8.45
N ALA A 76 6.37 -9.52 8.72
CA ALA A 76 7.61 -8.82 9.06
C ALA A 76 8.26 -9.40 10.33
N LEU A 77 7.48 -9.64 11.39
CA LEU A 77 7.99 -10.23 12.63
C LEU A 77 8.51 -11.66 12.42
N LYS A 78 7.79 -12.49 11.67
CA LYS A 78 8.25 -13.85 11.33
C LYS A 78 9.55 -13.84 10.53
N LYS A 79 9.71 -12.87 9.62
CA LYS A 79 10.91 -12.72 8.80
C LYS A 79 12.17 -12.46 9.63
N LEU A 80 12.08 -11.80 10.79
CA LEU A 80 13.22 -11.52 11.66
C LEU A 80 13.87 -12.78 12.27
N VAL A 81 13.15 -13.90 12.33
CA VAL A 81 13.61 -15.14 12.99
C VAL A 81 13.61 -16.37 12.07
N SER A 82 13.13 -16.22 10.83
CA SER A 82 12.98 -17.33 9.89
C SER A 82 14.31 -17.64 9.18
N PRO A 83 14.70 -18.92 9.01
CA PRO A 83 15.87 -19.29 8.22
C PRO A 83 15.67 -19.03 6.71
N LEU A 84 14.42 -18.81 6.27
CA LEU A 84 14.06 -18.45 4.91
C LEU A 84 13.27 -17.13 4.90
N ALA A 85 13.70 -16.20 4.07
CA ALA A 85 13.04 -14.93 3.82
C ALA A 85 12.67 -14.81 2.33
N ILE A 86 11.45 -14.33 2.06
CA ILE A 86 10.98 -13.99 0.71
C ILE A 86 10.81 -12.47 0.63
N GLY A 87 11.23 -11.87 -0.49
CA GLY A 87 11.29 -10.42 -0.67
C GLY A 87 12.43 -9.74 0.10
N THR A 88 12.55 -8.42 -0.03
CA THR A 88 13.57 -7.59 0.66
C THR A 88 13.23 -7.36 2.12
#